data_AF-A0A4Y2WLB0-F1
#
_entry.id   AF-A0A4Y2WLB0-F1
#
_cell.length_a   1.000
_cell.length_b   1.000
_cell.length_c   1.000
_cell.angle_alpha   90.00
_cell.angle_beta   90.00
_cell.angle_gamma   90.00
#
_symmetry.space_group_name_H-M   'P 1'
#
loop_
_entity.id
_entity.type
_entity.pdbx_description
1 polymer ?
#
loop_
_entity_poly.entity_id
_entity_poly.type
_entity_poly.pdbx_seq_one_letter_code
_entity_poly.pdbx_strand_id
1 'polypeptide(L)'
;MDPDVEKLTVMPLSKEEITFDVKEENSYLEWEFETKNRDIDFSLLFKGESPEGMEHVVFIPKQRMDTCYEPERGCFKCEKVGNYSIVFDNSFSWLHSKEVYYKAGVRGPRNKDIYDAM
;
A
#
# COMPACT_ATOMS: atom_id res chain seq x y z
N MET A 1 -20.37 -3.79 -8.07
CA MET A 1 -18.98 -3.62 -7.61
C MET A 1 -18.47 -2.37 -8.29
N ASP A 2 -17.84 -1.49 -7.52
CA ASP A 2 -17.22 -0.29 -8.06
C ASP A 2 -16.14 -0.71 -9.09
N PRO A 3 -16.14 -0.16 -10.31
CA PRO A 3 -15.31 -0.65 -11.42
C PRO A 3 -13.80 -0.60 -11.16
N ASP A 4 -13.34 0.21 -10.21
CA ASP A 4 -11.92 0.38 -9.92
C ASP A 4 -11.38 -0.62 -8.87
N VAL A 5 -12.22 -1.55 -8.39
CA VAL A 5 -11.79 -2.56 -7.40
C VAL A 5 -11.08 -3.72 -8.10
N GLU A 6 -9.85 -3.98 -7.69
CA GLU A 6 -9.06 -5.14 -8.12
C GLU A 6 -9.18 -6.27 -7.09
N LYS A 7 -9.08 -7.52 -7.57
CA LYS A 7 -9.05 -8.72 -6.72
C LYS A 7 -7.66 -9.35 -6.76
N LEU A 8 -7.10 -9.57 -5.58
CA LEU A 8 -5.84 -10.28 -5.36
C LEU A 8 -6.08 -11.53 -4.51
N THR A 9 -5.41 -12.63 -4.84
CA THR A 9 -5.47 -13.86 -4.04
C THR A 9 -4.09 -14.15 -3.49
N VAL A 10 -3.93 -14.11 -2.17
CA VAL A 10 -2.67 -14.42 -1.48
C VAL A 10 -2.71 -15.87 -1.02
N MET A 11 -1.81 -16.70 -1.54
CA MET A 11 -1.78 -18.13 -1.25
C MET A 11 -1.29 -18.41 0.19
N PRO A 12 -1.56 -19.59 0.76
CA PRO A 12 -0.94 -20.00 2.02
C PRO A 12 0.58 -19.93 1.91
N LEU A 13 1.25 -19.54 2.98
CA LEU A 13 2.72 -19.42 3.03
C LEU A 13 3.32 -18.44 1.98
N SER A 14 2.51 -17.53 1.42
CA SER A 14 2.96 -16.56 0.40
C SER A 14 2.64 -15.12 0.78
N LYS A 15 3.15 -14.21 -0.04
CA LYS A 15 2.85 -12.77 -0.01
C LYS A 15 2.73 -12.26 -1.43
N GLU A 16 1.94 -11.22 -1.61
CA GLU A 16 1.81 -10.48 -2.86
C GLU A 16 2.18 -9.01 -2.63
N GLU A 17 2.84 -8.40 -3.60
CA GLU A 17 3.37 -7.04 -3.53
C GLU A 17 2.80 -6.21 -4.70
N ILE A 18 2.21 -5.06 -4.39
CA ILE A 18 1.72 -4.09 -5.36
C ILE A 18 2.62 -2.88 -5.30
N THR A 19 3.35 -2.60 -6.38
CA THR A 19 4.37 -1.55 -6.44
C THR A 19 3.87 -0.34 -7.24
N PHE A 20 4.17 0.85 -6.71
CA PHE A 20 3.83 2.15 -7.26
C PHE A 20 5.10 2.95 -7.50
N ASP A 21 5.35 3.29 -8.76
CA ASP A 21 6.45 4.18 -9.17
C ASP A 21 6.03 5.65 -8.96
N VAL A 22 6.55 6.26 -7.89
CA VAL A 22 6.28 7.66 -7.55
C VAL A 22 7.35 8.53 -8.19
N LYS A 23 6.94 9.34 -9.17
CA LYS A 23 7.84 10.21 -9.97
C LYS A 23 7.93 11.65 -9.49
N GLU A 24 7.08 12.04 -8.54
CA GLU A 24 7.02 13.39 -7.99
C GLU A 24 7.01 13.34 -6.46
N GLU A 25 7.93 14.05 -5.82
CA GLU A 25 7.99 14.16 -4.36
C GLU A 25 6.73 14.81 -3.79
N ASN A 26 6.35 14.41 -2.57
CA ASN A 26 5.15 14.87 -1.88
C ASN A 26 3.84 14.46 -2.55
N SER A 27 3.88 13.48 -3.46
CA SER A 27 2.70 12.72 -3.89
C SER A 27 2.06 11.97 -2.72
N TYR A 28 0.85 11.46 -2.93
CA TYR A 28 0.10 10.71 -1.93
C TYR A 28 -0.27 9.33 -2.48
N LEU A 29 0.18 8.27 -1.81
CA LEU A 29 -0.31 6.92 -2.02
C LEU A 29 -1.57 6.71 -1.17
N GLU A 30 -2.69 6.41 -1.80
CA GLU A 30 -3.96 6.14 -1.14
C GLU A 30 -4.34 4.68 -1.37
N TRP A 31 -4.94 4.04 -0.37
CA TRP A 31 -5.46 2.70 -0.47
C TRP A 31 -6.77 2.53 0.29
N GLU A 32 -7.57 1.61 -0.22
CA GLU A 32 -8.70 1.00 0.46
C GLU A 32 -8.66 -0.50 0.17
N PHE A 33 -8.80 -1.35 1.19
CA PHE A 33 -8.92 -2.78 0.97
C PHE A 33 -9.85 -3.46 1.97
N GLU A 34 -10.42 -4.58 1.53
CA GLU A 34 -11.15 -5.52 2.36
C GLU A 34 -10.69 -6.96 2.06
N THR A 35 -10.78 -7.80 3.07
CA THR A 35 -10.51 -9.23 3.02
C THR A 35 -11.84 -9.94 3.13
N LYS A 36 -12.17 -10.78 2.15
CA LYS A 36 -13.44 -11.51 2.17
C LYS A 36 -13.61 -12.39 3.41
N ASN A 37 -12.51 -12.97 3.89
CA ASN A 37 -12.50 -13.82 5.08
C ASN A 37 -11.14 -13.74 5.75
N ARG A 38 -11.16 -13.67 7.09
CA ARG A 38 -9.99 -13.75 7.97
C ARG A 38 -9.03 -12.57 7.80
N ASP A 39 -8.10 -12.52 8.73
CA ASP A 39 -7.06 -11.53 8.82
C ASP A 39 -5.98 -11.68 7.73
N ILE A 40 -5.26 -10.60 7.43
CA ILE A 40 -4.10 -10.55 6.53
C ILE A 40 -3.03 -9.65 7.16
N ASP A 41 -1.75 -9.97 6.97
CA ASP A 41 -0.68 -9.06 7.36
C ASP A 41 -0.51 -7.99 6.27
N PHE A 42 -0.59 -6.72 6.65
CA PHE A 42 -0.40 -5.55 5.77
C PHE A 42 0.90 -4.82 6.14
N SER A 43 1.64 -4.32 5.13
CA SER A 43 2.77 -3.40 5.35
C SER A 43 2.99 -2.47 4.17
N LEU A 44 3.67 -1.35 4.42
CA LEU A 44 4.09 -0.38 3.40
C LEU A 44 5.62 -0.24 3.40
N LEU A 45 6.22 -0.48 2.24
CA LEU A 45 7.66 -0.47 2.02
C LEU A 45 8.05 0.59 0.99
N PHE A 46 9.30 1.00 1.02
CA PHE A 46 9.91 1.87 0.02
C PHE A 46 11.26 1.34 -0.44
N LYS A 47 11.53 1.51 -1.74
CA LYS A 47 12.79 1.23 -2.40
C LYS A 47 13.09 2.39 -3.35
N GLY A 48 14.17 3.13 -3.12
CA GLY A 48 14.58 4.24 -3.99
C GLY A 48 16.09 4.48 -3.96
N GLU A 49 16.55 5.34 -4.86
CA GLU A 49 17.95 5.78 -4.89
C GLU A 49 18.20 6.84 -3.81
N SER A 50 19.37 6.77 -3.19
CA SER A 50 19.90 7.75 -2.24
C SER A 50 21.39 8.01 -2.53
N PRO A 51 21.99 9.10 -2.02
CA PRO A 51 23.43 9.36 -2.18
C PRO A 51 24.32 8.20 -1.71
N GLU A 52 23.86 7.41 -0.74
CA GLU A 52 24.56 6.26 -0.17
C GLU A 52 24.28 4.94 -0.91
N GLY A 53 23.47 4.97 -1.97
CA GLY A 53 23.09 3.81 -2.76
C GLY A 53 21.59 3.50 -2.70
N MET A 54 21.21 2.23 -2.83
CA MET A 54 19.81 1.83 -2.78
C MET A 54 19.26 1.88 -1.35
N GLU A 55 18.27 2.73 -1.11
CA GLU A 55 17.58 2.86 0.15
C GLU A 55 16.41 1.88 0.23
N HIS A 56 16.24 1.24 1.39
CA HIS A 56 15.13 0.35 1.69
C HIS A 56 14.52 0.74 3.03
N VAL A 57 13.25 1.14 3.04
CA VAL A 57 12.56 1.62 4.25
C VAL A 57 11.25 0.84 4.46
N VAL A 58 10.97 0.52 5.73
CA VAL A 58 9.65 0.01 6.16
C VAL A 58 8.91 1.17 6.79
N PHE A 59 7.93 1.74 6.08
CA PHE A 59 7.16 2.89 6.59
C PHE A 59 6.03 2.44 7.51
N ILE A 60 5.29 1.41 7.10
CA ILE A 60 4.30 0.75 7.95
C ILE A 60 4.81 -0.67 8.18
N PRO A 61 5.20 -1.03 9.43
CA PRO A 61 5.62 -2.39 9.72
C PRO A 61 4.46 -3.35 9.52
N LYS A 62 4.78 -4.64 9.42
CA LYS A 62 3.78 -5.69 9.30
C LYS A 62 2.75 -5.60 10.45
N GLN A 63 1.48 -5.42 10.10
CA GLN A 63 0.36 -5.34 11.02
C GLN A 63 -0.72 -6.34 10.60
N ARG A 64 -1.24 -7.11 11.55
CA ARG A 64 -2.34 -8.02 11.29
C ARG A 64 -3.65 -7.25 11.27
N MET A 65 -4.32 -7.23 10.12
CA MET A 65 -5.55 -6.49 9.90
C MET A 65 -6.72 -7.46 9.64
N ASP A 66 -7.88 -7.16 10.21
CA ASP A 66 -9.16 -7.81 9.90
C ASP A 66 -10.16 -6.73 9.50
N THR A 67 -10.78 -6.90 8.34
CA THR A 67 -11.73 -5.94 7.74
C THR A 67 -13.16 -6.45 7.76
N CYS A 68 -13.45 -7.42 8.64
CA CYS A 68 -14.78 -8.04 8.76
C CYS A 68 -15.93 -7.08 9.08
N TYR A 69 -15.63 -5.91 9.67
CA TYR A 69 -16.63 -4.88 9.99
C TYR A 69 -16.60 -3.70 9.01
N GLU A 70 -15.41 -3.28 8.59
CA GLU A 70 -15.23 -2.16 7.66
C GLU A 70 -13.96 -2.32 6.82
N PRO A 71 -13.93 -1.76 5.58
CA PRO A 71 -12.71 -1.71 4.79
C PRO A 71 -11.63 -0.86 5.46
N GLU A 72 -10.39 -1.33 5.39
CA GLU A 72 -9.23 -0.57 5.82
C GLU A 72 -8.93 0.52 4.79
N ARG A 73 -8.70 1.75 5.25
CA ARG A 73 -8.41 2.92 4.41
C ARG A 73 -7.20 3.67 4.92
N GLY A 74 -6.32 4.07 4.02
CA GLY A 74 -5.16 4.86 4.39
C GLY A 74 -4.63 5.76 3.30
N CYS A 75 -3.79 6.69 3.72
CA CYS A 75 -3.11 7.64 2.86
C CYS A 75 -1.70 7.86 3.43
N PHE A 76 -0.71 7.81 2.56
CA PHE A 76 0.69 8.02 2.92
C PHE A 76 1.30 9.09 2.02
N LYS A 77 1.96 10.08 2.63
CA LYS A 77 2.68 11.13 1.90
C LYS A 77 4.04 10.58 1.45
N CYS A 78 4.21 10.39 0.15
CA CYS A 78 5.44 9.94 -0.47
C CYS A 78 6.44 11.10 -0.55
N GLU A 79 7.23 11.32 0.49
CA GLU A 79 8.19 12.44 0.56
C GLU A 79 9.35 12.29 -0.44
N LYS A 80 9.64 11.07 -0.89
CA LYS A 80 10.72 10.75 -1.82
C LYS A 80 10.20 10.13 -3.12
N VAL A 81 10.88 10.40 -4.23
CA VAL A 81 10.71 9.67 -5.50
C VAL A 81 11.26 8.25 -5.36
N GLY A 82 10.56 7.29 -5.96
CA GLY A 82 10.95 5.88 -5.94
C GLY A 82 9.77 4.92 -5.89
N ASN A 83 10.04 3.66 -5.58
CA ASN A 83 9.04 2.60 -5.57
C ASN A 83 8.48 2.41 -4.17
N TYR A 84 7.17 2.62 -4.02
CA TYR A 84 6.42 2.31 -2.81
C TYR A 84 5.66 1.02 -3.03
N SER A 85 5.63 0.14 -2.04
CA SER A 85 4.99 -1.17 -2.16
C SER A 85 4.04 -1.45 -1.02
N ILE A 86 2.78 -1.73 -1.36
CA ILE A 86 1.83 -2.34 -0.43
C ILE A 86 2.04 -3.86 -0.50
N VAL A 87 2.19 -4.49 0.68
CA VAL A 87 2.39 -5.94 0.77
C VAL A 87 1.25 -6.55 1.56
N PHE A 88 0.60 -7.53 0.94
CA PHE A 88 -0.34 -8.43 1.60
C PHE A 88 0.34 -9.76 1.84
N ASP A 89 0.54 -10.11 3.11
CA ASP A 89 1.32 -11.27 3.54
C ASP A 89 0.41 -12.28 4.25
N ASN A 90 0.43 -13.52 3.75
CA ASN A 90 -0.31 -14.66 4.30
C ASN A 90 0.65 -15.78 4.72
N SER A 91 1.92 -15.45 4.99
CA SER A 91 2.97 -16.41 5.33
C SER A 91 2.69 -17.17 6.63
N PHE A 92 1.82 -16.63 7.48
CA PHE A 92 1.38 -17.26 8.73
C PHE A 92 0.30 -18.33 8.54
N SER A 93 -0.40 -18.34 7.40
CA SER A 93 -1.47 -19.31 7.15
C SER A 93 -0.94 -20.52 6.41
N TRP A 94 -1.21 -21.71 6.95
CA TRP A 94 -0.76 -22.97 6.33
C TRP A 94 -1.75 -23.54 5.31
N LEU A 95 -3.05 -23.28 5.47
CA LEU A 95 -4.08 -23.97 4.68
C LEU A 95 -4.97 -23.02 3.86
N HIS A 96 -5.15 -21.77 4.29
CA HIS A 96 -6.17 -20.89 3.72
C HIS A 96 -5.54 -19.73 2.95
N SER A 97 -5.87 -19.63 1.65
CA SER A 97 -5.66 -18.42 0.88
C SER A 97 -6.52 -17.28 1.41
N LYS A 98 -6.15 -16.04 1.05
CA LYS A 98 -6.91 -14.82 1.36
C LYS A 98 -7.29 -14.15 0.06
N GLU A 99 -8.56 -13.77 -0.06
CA GLU A 99 -9.03 -12.92 -1.17
C GLU A 99 -9.08 -11.48 -0.66
N VAL A 100 -8.24 -10.63 -1.24
CA VAL A 100 -8.16 -9.19 -0.96
C VAL A 100 -8.80 -8.45 -2.13
N TYR A 101 -9.74 -7.56 -1.83
CA TYR A 101 -10.34 -6.65 -2.78
C TYR A 101 -9.81 -5.26 -2.44
N TYR A 102 -9.16 -4.60 -3.40
CA TYR A 102 -8.47 -3.36 -3.10
C TYR A 102 -8.64 -2.31 -4.21
N LYS A 103 -8.41 -1.07 -3.80
CA LYS A 103 -8.18 0.08 -4.65
C LYS A 103 -6.95 0.78 -4.12
N ALA A 104 -5.98 1.07 -4.98
CA ALA A 104 -4.80 1.81 -4.56
C ALA A 104 -4.24 2.62 -5.73
N GLY A 105 -3.69 3.78 -5.42
CA GLY A 105 -3.13 4.65 -6.45
C GLY A 105 -2.37 5.83 -5.88
N VAL A 106 -1.53 6.41 -6.74
CA VAL A 106 -0.74 7.60 -6.42
C VAL A 106 -1.45 8.83 -6.99
N ARG A 107 -1.67 9.83 -6.14
CA ARG A 107 -2.09 11.17 -6.54
C ARG A 107 -0.91 12.12 -6.44
N GLY A 108 -0.80 13.05 -7.38
CA GLY A 108 0.22 14.09 -7.33
C GLY A 108 0.12 14.95 -6.07
N PRO A 109 1.12 15.79 -5.79
CA PRO A 109 1.10 16.69 -4.65
C PRO A 109 -0.15 17.56 -4.65
N ARG A 110 -0.75 17.75 -3.47
CA ARG A 110 -1.87 18.69 -3.32
C ARG A 110 -1.31 20.11 -3.52
N ASN A 111 -1.88 20.87 -4.46
CA ASN A 111 -1.38 22.17 -4.95
C ASN A 111 -0.69 23.07 -3.90
N LYS A 112 0.44 23.65 -4.31
CA LYS A 112 1.18 24.73 -3.64
C LYS A 112 0.47 26.11 -3.65
N ASP A 113 -0.72 26.21 -4.24
CA ASP A 113 -1.35 27.49 -4.62
C ASP A 113 -1.92 28.35 -3.47
N ILE A 114 -1.75 27.96 -2.20
CA ILE A 114 -2.24 28.76 -1.05
C ILE A 114 -1.14 29.63 -0.43
N TYR A 115 0.15 29.32 -0.64
CA TYR A 115 1.25 30.06 0.00
C TYR A 115 1.92 31.10 -0.91
N ASP A 116 1.74 31.04 -2.23
CA ASP A 116 2.26 32.06 -3.16
C ASP A 116 1.27 33.23 -3.38
N ALA A 117 0.12 33.21 -2.70
CA ALA A 117 -0.92 34.25 -2.77
C ALA A 117 -1.04 35.11 -1.49
N MET A 118 -0.05 35.06 -0.59
CA MET A 118 0.05 35.93 0.60
C MET A 118 1.34 36.76 0.57
#